data_AF-A0A1M7N4Y3-F1
#
_entry.id   AF-A0A1M7N4Y3-F1
#
_cell.length_a   1.000
_cell.length_b   1.000
_cell.length_c   1.000
_cell.angle_alpha   90.00
_cell.angle_beta   90.00
_cell.angle_gamma   90.00
#
_symmetry.space_group_name_H-M   'P 1'
#
loop_
_entity.id
_entity.type
_entity.pdbx_description
1 polymer ?
#
loop_
_entity_poly.entity_id
_entity_poly.type
_entity_poly.pdbx_seq_one_letter_code
_entity_poly.pdbx_strand_id
1 'polypeptide(L)'
;MCGGGGWEPGEATDDTQMAVHVAESLLQRSGLDLQDVFRRFQRWAAAEPKDIGLQTEDVLANGLPWDQAADAHFRTNRRAAGTVR
;
A
#
# COMPACT_ATOMS: atom_id res chain seq x y z
N MET A 1 1.29 -23.55 -2.15
CA MET A 1 1.91 -22.31 -2.66
C MET A 1 3.37 -22.36 -2.28
N CYS A 2 4.27 -22.61 -3.22
CA CYS A 2 5.70 -22.65 -2.94
C CYS A 2 6.21 -21.20 -2.91
N GLY A 3 6.72 -20.76 -1.77
CA GLY A 3 7.37 -19.46 -1.64
C GLY A 3 8.59 -19.41 -2.57
N GLY A 4 8.47 -18.65 -3.65
CA GLY A 4 9.61 -18.32 -4.51
C GLY A 4 10.31 -17.10 -3.93
N GLY A 5 11.64 -17.18 -3.77
CA GLY A 5 12.52 -16.01 -3.62
C GLY A 5 12.55 -15.39 -2.22
N GLY A 6 13.33 -15.98 -1.30
CA GLY A 6 13.84 -15.27 -0.12
C GLY A 6 12.89 -15.12 1.07
N TRP A 7 11.68 -15.67 1.04
CA TRP A 7 10.69 -15.60 2.13
C TRP A 7 10.85 -16.73 3.14
N GLU A 8 10.76 -16.40 4.43
CA GLU A 8 10.65 -17.42 5.48
C GLU A 8 9.24 -18.03 5.49
N PRO A 9 9.09 -19.32 5.84
CA PRO A 9 7.78 -19.93 5.96
C PRO A 9 6.87 -19.17 6.93
N GLY A 10 5.75 -18.64 6.43
CA GLY A 10 4.78 -17.86 7.20
C GLY A 10 5.06 -16.36 7.24
N GLU A 11 6.13 -15.87 6.60
CA GLU A 11 6.37 -14.45 6.42
C GLU A 11 5.30 -13.85 5.48
N ALA A 12 4.69 -12.75 5.90
CA ALA A 12 3.59 -12.08 5.21
C ALA A 12 4.09 -11.16 4.09
N THR A 13 3.42 -11.12 2.94
CA THR A 13 3.66 -10.16 1.84
C THR A 13 2.88 -8.85 2.05
N ASP A 14 3.01 -7.92 1.11
CA ASP A 14 2.35 -6.61 1.10
C ASP A 14 0.84 -6.68 1.41
N ASP A 15 0.10 -7.59 0.78
CA ASP A 15 -1.35 -7.78 1.01
C ASP A 15 -1.70 -7.89 2.50
N THR A 16 -0.98 -8.74 3.22
CA THR A 16 -1.25 -9.01 4.64
C THR A 16 -0.73 -7.89 5.52
N GLN A 17 0.47 -7.36 5.22
CA GLN A 17 1.05 -6.24 5.97
C GLN A 17 0.17 -4.98 5.88
N MET A 18 -0.33 -4.65 4.69
CA MET A 18 -1.24 -3.53 4.48
C MET A 18 -2.60 -3.77 5.16
N ALA A 19 -3.14 -4.98 5.12
CA ALA A 19 -4.39 -5.31 5.81
C ALA A 19 -4.31 -5.08 7.34
N VAL A 20 -3.16 -5.36 7.96
CA VAL A 20 -2.92 -5.09 9.39
C VAL A 20 -3.03 -3.59 9.68
N HIS A 21 -2.44 -2.72 8.86
CA HIS A 21 -2.53 -1.27 9.07
C HIS A 21 -3.96 -0.74 8.92
N VAL A 22 -4.78 -1.33 8.04
CA VAL A 22 -6.22 -1.01 7.96
C VAL A 22 -6.91 -1.39 9.28
N ALA A 23 -6.67 -2.61 9.78
CA ALA A 23 -7.27 -3.08 11.04
C ALA A 23 -6.88 -2.20 12.24
N GLU A 24 -5.60 -1.82 12.34
CA GLU A 24 -5.12 -0.91 13.38
C GLU A 24 -5.82 0.46 13.31
N SER A 25 -5.98 1.02 12.11
CA SER A 25 -6.70 2.29 11.92
C SER A 25 -8.15 2.15 12.36
N LEU A 26 -8.85 1.09 11.97
CA LEU A 26 -10.25 0.86 12.36
C LEU A 26 -10.41 0.82 13.88
N LEU A 27 -9.53 0.10 14.57
CA LEU A 27 -9.52 0.00 16.03
C LEU A 27 -9.23 1.35 16.70
N GLN A 28 -8.23 2.09 16.22
CA GLN A 28 -7.76 3.33 16.85
C GLN A 28 -8.65 4.55 16.53
N ARG A 29 -9.31 4.56 15.38
CA ARG A 29 -10.16 5.67 14.92
C ARG A 29 -11.65 5.44 15.17
N SER A 30 -12.04 4.24 15.64
CA SER A 30 -13.44 3.85 15.84
C SER A 30 -14.29 4.00 14.56
N GLY A 31 -13.69 3.68 13.41
CA GLY A 31 -14.29 3.87 12.10
C GLY A 31 -13.24 3.93 10.98
N LEU A 32 -13.70 3.98 9.74
CA LEU A 32 -12.83 4.11 8.58
C LEU A 32 -12.33 5.56 8.44
N ASP A 33 -11.02 5.75 8.52
CA ASP A 33 -10.32 7.02 8.35
C ASP A 33 -9.29 6.86 7.23
N LEU A 34 -9.68 7.23 6.01
CA LEU A 34 -8.85 7.01 4.81
C LEU A 34 -7.53 7.77 4.86
N GLN A 35 -7.53 8.96 5.47
CA GLN A 35 -6.32 9.75 5.63
C GLN A 35 -5.35 9.09 6.62
N ASP A 36 -5.84 8.50 7.71
CA ASP A 36 -5.01 7.75 8.65
C ASP A 36 -4.42 6.48 8.01
N VAL A 37 -5.24 5.70 7.32
CA VAL A 37 -4.81 4.50 6.58
C VAL A 37 -3.72 4.85 5.57
N PHE A 38 -3.93 5.90 4.77
CA PHE A 38 -2.94 6.34 3.78
C PHE A 38 -1.60 6.73 4.44
N ARG A 39 -1.64 7.45 5.56
CA ARG A 39 -0.42 7.82 6.30
C ARG A 39 0.32 6.61 6.86
N ARG A 40 -0.39 5.57 7.30
CA ARG A 40 0.22 4.30 7.73
C ARG A 40 0.92 3.60 6.57
N PHE A 41 0.27 3.54 5.40
CA PHE A 41 0.88 2.98 4.20
C PHE A 41 2.12 3.77 3.76
N GLN A 42 2.11 5.09 3.84
CA GLN A 42 3.31 5.89 3.56
C GLN A 42 4.47 5.57 4.51
N ARG A 43 4.19 5.40 5.81
CA ARG A 43 5.21 4.99 6.78
C ARG A 43 5.73 3.58 6.53
N TRP A 44 4.85 2.66 6.16
CA TRP A 44 5.19 1.30 5.78
C TRP A 44 6.07 1.27 4.53
N ALA A 45 5.68 1.95 3.46
CA ALA A 45 6.45 2.02 2.22
C ALA A 45 7.83 2.67 2.43
N ALA A 46 7.90 3.73 3.24
CA ALA A 46 9.17 4.38 3.59
C ALA A 46 10.09 3.50 4.46
N ALA A 47 9.59 2.41 5.03
CA ALA A 47 10.39 1.41 5.74
C ALA A 47 10.95 0.31 4.81
N GLU A 48 10.83 0.49 3.48
CA GLU A 48 11.37 -0.39 2.45
C GLU A 48 10.93 -1.86 2.66
N PRO A 49 9.61 -2.14 2.59
CA PRO A 49 9.10 -3.49 2.76
C PRO A 49 9.65 -4.39 1.66
N LYS A 50 9.82 -5.67 2.00
CA LYS A 50 10.37 -6.68 1.08
C LYS A 50 9.54 -6.88 -0.19
N ASP A 51 8.25 -6.58 -0.12
CA ASP A 51 7.34 -6.54 -1.27
C ASP A 51 6.54 -5.25 -1.26
N ILE A 52 6.45 -4.63 -2.44
CA ILE A 52 5.56 -3.52 -2.73
C ILE A 52 5.40 -3.41 -4.25
N GLY A 53 4.15 -3.37 -4.72
CA GLY A 53 3.88 -3.12 -6.13
C GLY A 53 4.33 -1.72 -6.56
N LEU A 54 5.00 -1.60 -7.72
CA LEU A 54 5.52 -0.32 -8.25
C LEU A 54 4.47 0.81 -8.29
N GLN A 55 3.22 0.48 -8.63
CA GLN A 55 2.15 1.46 -8.62
C GLN A 55 1.83 1.93 -7.20
N THR A 56 1.77 1.00 -6.25
CA THR A 56 1.51 1.31 -4.83
C THR A 56 2.62 2.20 -4.28
N GLU A 57 3.88 1.88 -4.58
CA GLU A 57 5.03 2.69 -4.22
C GLU A 57 4.93 4.12 -4.78
N ASP A 58 4.69 4.26 -6.09
CA ASP A 58 4.59 5.59 -6.73
C ASP A 58 3.44 6.43 -6.16
N VAL A 59 2.28 5.81 -5.89
CA VAL A 59 1.14 6.51 -5.26
C VAL A 59 1.48 6.98 -3.85
N LEU A 60 2.17 6.16 -3.04
CA LEU A 60 2.49 6.50 -1.66
C LEU A 60 3.63 7.52 -1.55
N ALA A 61 4.56 7.51 -2.51
CA ALA A 61 5.76 8.36 -2.51
C ALA A 61 5.58 9.72 -3.20
N ASN A 62 4.52 9.94 -3.99
CA ASN A 62 4.36 11.16 -4.81
C ASN A 62 4.09 12.46 -4.03
N GLY A 63 3.98 12.41 -2.70
CA GLY A 63 3.82 13.58 -1.84
C GLY A 63 2.45 14.25 -1.87
N LEU A 64 1.46 13.67 -2.54
CA LEU A 64 0.10 14.19 -2.61
C LEU A 64 -0.78 13.65 -1.48
N PRO A 65 -1.87 14.35 -1.12
CA PRO A 65 -2.82 13.85 -0.15
C PRO A 65 -3.57 12.61 -0.67
N TRP A 66 -4.14 11.85 0.28
CA TRP A 66 -4.78 10.54 0.04
C TRP A 66 -5.87 10.56 -1.05
N ASP A 67 -6.55 11.68 -1.20
CA ASP A 67 -7.65 11.91 -2.13
C ASP A 67 -7.19 12.34 -3.54
N GLN A 68 -5.89 12.56 -3.74
CA GLN A 68 -5.32 13.04 -5.02
C GLN A 68 -4.20 12.14 -5.56
N ALA A 69 -3.52 11.40 -4.69
CA ALA A 69 -2.32 10.64 -5.04
C ALA A 69 -2.57 9.58 -6.13
N ALA A 70 -3.66 8.82 -6.02
CA ALA A 70 -4.02 7.80 -7.02
C ALA A 70 -4.42 8.41 -8.37
N ASP A 71 -5.20 9.49 -8.35
CA ASP A 71 -5.63 10.20 -9.56
C ASP A 71 -4.46 10.86 -10.29
N ALA A 72 -3.49 11.39 -9.57
CA ALA A 72 -2.27 11.93 -10.16
C ALA A 72 -1.42 10.84 -10.83
N HIS A 73 -1.24 9.69 -10.17
CA HIS A 73 -0.59 8.53 -10.78
C HIS A 73 -1.32 8.09 -12.05
N PHE A 74 -2.65 7.96 -11.99
CA PHE A 74 -3.45 7.52 -13.13
C PHE A 74 -3.37 8.48 -14.31
N ARG A 75 -3.42 9.80 -14.08
CA ARG A 75 -3.29 10.79 -15.16
C ARG A 75 -1.95 10.70 -15.90
N THR A 76 -0.89 10.35 -15.18
CA THR A 76 0.47 10.25 -15.73
C THR A 76 0.71 8.90 -16.43
N ASN A 77 0.37 7.80 -15.75
CA ASN A 77 0.72 6.45 -16.17
C ASN A 77 -0.39 5.75 -16.98
N ARG A 78 -1.64 6.24 -16.87
CA ARG A 78 -2.85 5.62 -17.46
C ARG A 78 -3.02 4.15 -17.07
N ARG A 79 -2.59 3.79 -15.86
CA ARG A 79 -2.67 2.44 -15.29
C ARG A 79 -3.26 2.52 -13.88
N ALA A 80 -4.04 1.51 -13.53
CA ALA A 80 -4.54 1.26 -12.19
C ALA A 80 -4.14 -0.15 -11.74
N ALA A 81 -4.07 -0.39 -10.43
CA ALA A 81 -3.66 -1.69 -9.90
C ALA A 81 -4.60 -2.78 -10.46
N GLY A 82 -4.02 -3.86 -10.96
CA GLY A 82 -4.76 -4.94 -11.63
C GLY A 82 -5.19 -4.67 -13.08
N THR A 83 -4.93 -3.48 -13.64
CA THR A 83 -5.18 -3.22 -15.07
C THR A 83 -3.99 -3.76 -15.89
N VAL A 84 -4.05 -5.03 -16.24
CA VAL A 84 -3.17 -5.62 -17.26
C VAL A 84 -3.72 -5.22 -18.63
N ARG A 85 -2.87 -4.64 -19.49
CA ARG A 85 -3.08 -4.67 -20.94
C ARG A 85 -2.09 -5.65 -21.54
#